data_AF-A0A3B0MSJ5-F1
#
_entry.id   AF-A0A3B0MSJ5-F1
#
_cell.length_a   1.000
_cell.length_b   1.000
_cell.length_c   1.000
_cell.angle_alpha   90.00
_cell.angle_beta   90.00
_cell.angle_gamma   90.00
#
_symmetry.space_group_name_H-M   'P 1'
#
loop_
_entity.id
_entity.type
_entity.pdbx_description
1 polymer ?
#
loop_
_entity_poly.entity_id
_entity_poly.type
_entity_poly.pdbx_seq_one_letter_code
_entity_poly.pdbx_strand_id
1 'polypeptide(L)'
;MDSVDFNTHVKFKNFPPLYTEQINNLTLSKQLEIWHKIINDEVITNYSLHKIGTETINFPPFKNEEIVRNVNVSFLALILEYLAEKQYAFYLHPIQLFCKKHNVTIWGALFLKKNHKGTTLFQIHDEYTKSLNAKDNKAETDEIDSLKKKRNLLVKSTFRFGVFPYPLSEMTNSVLECIKSQCTNRDIETIYHIFYSKKECNKDFNKFPEENLAFILSKLSVNNQITLSFNDSVPLDSLNNKNVGVQLL
;
A
#
# COMPACT_ATOMS: atom_id res chain seq x y z
N MET A 1 -26.87 1.13 22.81
CA MET A 1 -27.99 0.62 21.99
C MET A 1 -28.04 1.49 20.76
N ASP A 2 -27.66 1.11 19.55
CA ASP A 2 -27.18 -0.16 18.98
C ASP A 2 -26.20 0.20 17.85
N SER A 3 -25.02 -0.42 17.81
CA SER A 3 -24.19 -0.41 16.60
C SER A 3 -23.84 -1.86 16.28
N VAL A 4 -24.84 -2.61 15.82
CA VAL A 4 -24.57 -3.85 15.11
C VAL A 4 -23.99 -3.45 13.76
N ASP A 5 -22.69 -3.17 13.74
CA ASP A 5 -21.95 -2.91 12.51
C ASP A 5 -21.79 -4.25 11.79
N PHE A 6 -22.84 -4.65 11.08
CA PHE A 6 -22.83 -5.84 10.26
C PHE A 6 -21.75 -5.67 9.18
N ASN A 7 -20.65 -6.43 9.34
CA ASN A 7 -19.52 -6.55 8.41
C ASN A 7 -19.98 -6.48 6.95
N THR A 8 -19.44 -5.54 6.18
CA THR A 8 -19.88 -5.25 4.81
C THR A 8 -19.72 -6.48 3.92
N HIS A 9 -18.69 -7.28 4.16
CA HIS A 9 -18.47 -8.54 3.45
C HIS A 9 -19.64 -9.51 3.64
N VAL A 10 -20.18 -9.66 4.86
CA VAL A 10 -21.30 -10.58 5.13
C VAL A 10 -22.56 -10.20 4.34
N LYS A 11 -22.83 -8.90 4.20
CA LYS A 11 -24.00 -8.38 3.46
C LYS A 11 -23.92 -8.65 1.96
N PHE A 12 -22.73 -8.53 1.38
CA PHE A 12 -22.56 -8.52 -0.07
C PHE A 12 -21.86 -9.76 -0.66
N LYS A 13 -21.29 -10.65 0.16
CA LYS A 13 -20.53 -11.82 -0.33
C LYS A 13 -21.30 -12.68 -1.33
N ASN A 14 -22.61 -12.85 -1.12
CA ASN A 14 -23.45 -13.71 -1.96
C ASN A 14 -24.26 -12.93 -3.00
N PHE A 15 -23.85 -11.70 -3.34
CA PHE A 15 -24.46 -10.88 -4.39
C PHE A 15 -23.65 -11.01 -5.69
N PRO A 16 -24.07 -11.84 -6.68
CA PRO A 16 -23.25 -12.12 -7.86
C PRO A 16 -22.81 -10.90 -8.69
N PRO A 17 -23.64 -9.84 -8.86
CA PRO A 17 -23.21 -8.64 -9.57
C PRO A 17 -22.01 -7.93 -8.94
N LEU A 18 -21.73 -8.13 -7.64
CA LEU A 18 -20.56 -7.56 -6.98
C LEU A 18 -19.24 -7.98 -7.64
N TYR A 19 -19.17 -9.20 -8.16
CA TYR A 19 -17.95 -9.79 -8.72
C TYR A 19 -17.72 -9.43 -10.19
N THR A 20 -18.68 -8.73 -10.82
CA THR A 20 -18.61 -8.32 -12.23
C THR A 20 -18.60 -6.80 -12.31
N GLU A 21 -17.65 -6.22 -13.03
CA GLU A 21 -17.55 -4.78 -13.27
C GLU A 21 -18.88 -4.23 -13.80
N GLN A 22 -19.47 -3.27 -13.09
CA GLN A 22 -20.74 -2.65 -13.50
C GLN A 22 -20.52 -1.65 -14.64
N ILE A 23 -21.40 -1.68 -15.63
CA ILE A 23 -21.29 -0.85 -16.85
C ILE A 23 -21.57 0.63 -16.54
N ASN A 24 -22.53 0.89 -15.64
CA ASN A 24 -22.92 2.25 -15.26
C ASN A 24 -21.92 2.85 -14.25
N ASN A 25 -21.34 4.01 -14.55
CA ASN A 25 -20.30 4.65 -13.72
C ASN A 25 -20.79 4.98 -12.29
N LEU A 26 -22.05 5.40 -12.10
CA LEU A 26 -22.61 5.68 -10.78
C LEU A 26 -22.73 4.41 -9.93
N THR A 27 -23.20 3.31 -10.53
CA THR A 27 -23.26 2.01 -9.87
C THR A 27 -21.85 1.46 -9.59
N LEU A 28 -20.93 1.61 -10.54
CA LEU A 28 -19.54 1.18 -10.42
C LEU A 28 -18.82 1.92 -9.29
N SER A 29 -19.04 3.23 -9.13
CA SER A 29 -18.49 3.99 -7.99
C SER A 29 -18.89 3.38 -6.65
N LYS A 30 -20.19 3.07 -6.47
CA LYS A 30 -20.69 2.40 -5.25
C LYS A 30 -20.13 0.99 -5.10
N GLN A 31 -19.96 0.27 -6.20
CA GLN A 31 -19.35 -1.06 -6.20
C GLN A 31 -17.90 -1.01 -5.71
N LEU A 32 -17.12 -0.02 -6.15
CA LEU A 32 -15.74 0.19 -5.71
C LEU A 32 -15.68 0.56 -4.22
N GLU A 33 -16.59 1.38 -3.72
CA GLU A 33 -16.71 1.68 -2.28
C GLU A 33 -17.01 0.42 -1.44
N ILE A 34 -17.89 -0.47 -1.93
CA ILE A 34 -18.17 -1.74 -1.26
C ILE A 34 -16.93 -2.63 -1.24
N TRP A 35 -16.21 -2.75 -2.36
CA TRP A 35 -14.97 -3.51 -2.43
C TRP A 35 -13.89 -2.94 -1.51
N HIS A 36 -13.77 -1.62 -1.43
CA HIS A 36 -12.88 -0.97 -0.46
C HIS A 36 -13.21 -1.41 0.96
N LYS A 37 -14.47 -1.32 1.39
CA LYS A 37 -14.88 -1.76 2.75
C LYS A 37 -14.55 -3.22 3.00
N ILE A 38 -14.84 -4.10 2.04
CA ILE A 38 -14.53 -5.53 2.14
C ILE A 38 -13.02 -5.77 2.33
N ILE A 39 -12.20 -5.12 1.49
CA ILE A 39 -10.74 -5.25 1.59
C ILE A 39 -10.25 -4.68 2.92
N ASN A 40 -10.81 -3.54 3.36
CA ASN A 40 -10.41 -2.90 4.60
C ASN A 40 -10.73 -3.75 5.82
N ASP A 41 -11.91 -4.38 5.88
CA ASP A 41 -12.31 -5.31 6.94
C ASP A 41 -11.27 -6.45 7.08
N GLU A 42 -10.79 -6.99 5.96
CA GLU A 42 -9.74 -8.04 5.93
C GLU A 42 -8.36 -7.51 6.37
N VAL A 43 -7.99 -6.29 5.93
CA VAL A 43 -6.71 -5.66 6.30
C VAL A 43 -6.68 -5.33 7.79
N ILE A 44 -7.73 -4.73 8.34
CA ILE A 44 -7.84 -4.35 9.76
C ILE A 44 -7.77 -5.58 10.66
N THR A 45 -8.42 -6.68 10.27
CA THR A 45 -8.56 -7.84 11.15
C THR A 45 -7.20 -8.49 11.49
N ASN A 46 -6.23 -8.52 10.57
CA ASN A 46 -4.94 -9.20 10.82
C ASN A 46 -3.76 -8.77 9.94
N TYR A 47 -3.87 -7.71 9.13
CA TYR A 47 -2.93 -7.41 8.04
C TYR A 47 -2.68 -8.60 7.10
N SER A 48 -3.62 -9.57 7.02
CA SER A 48 -3.46 -10.77 6.20
C SER A 48 -3.49 -10.44 4.71
N LEU A 49 -4.25 -9.42 4.31
CA LEU A 49 -4.45 -8.99 2.92
C LEU A 49 -3.74 -7.66 2.60
N HIS A 50 -2.48 -7.52 3.01
CA HIS A 50 -1.72 -6.28 2.80
C HIS A 50 -1.04 -6.19 1.43
N LYS A 51 -0.95 -7.30 0.68
CA LYS A 51 -0.41 -7.37 -0.67
C LYS A 51 -1.47 -7.93 -1.60
N ILE A 52 -1.86 -7.15 -2.60
CA ILE A 52 -2.91 -7.53 -3.54
C ILE A 52 -2.36 -7.39 -4.96
N GLY A 53 -2.58 -8.41 -5.79
CA GLY A 53 -2.00 -8.50 -7.13
C GLY A 53 -2.74 -9.51 -7.99
N THR A 54 -2.27 -9.74 -9.21
CA THR A 54 -2.94 -10.64 -10.17
C THR A 54 -3.23 -12.04 -9.62
N GLU A 55 -2.40 -12.54 -8.71
CA GLU A 55 -2.49 -13.85 -8.08
C GLU A 55 -3.62 -13.95 -7.05
N THR A 56 -4.09 -12.83 -6.49
CA THR A 56 -5.05 -12.82 -5.38
C THR A 56 -6.48 -13.10 -5.82
N ILE A 57 -6.79 -13.02 -7.12
CA ILE A 57 -8.13 -13.29 -7.67
C ILE A 57 -8.64 -14.71 -7.35
N ASN A 58 -7.72 -15.64 -7.04
CA ASN A 58 -8.03 -17.04 -6.78
C ASN A 58 -8.36 -17.31 -5.31
N PHE A 59 -8.29 -16.30 -4.45
CA PHE A 59 -8.48 -16.42 -3.01
C PHE A 59 -9.57 -15.46 -2.52
N PRO A 60 -10.22 -15.76 -1.38
CA PRO A 60 -11.08 -14.79 -0.71
C PRO A 60 -10.33 -13.48 -0.41
N PRO A 61 -11.00 -12.32 -0.42
CA PRO A 61 -12.43 -12.11 -0.68
C PRO A 61 -12.81 -12.04 -2.18
N PHE A 62 -11.83 -12.16 -3.08
CA PHE A 62 -12.03 -11.97 -4.53
C PHE A 62 -12.66 -13.17 -5.23
N LYS A 63 -12.51 -14.36 -4.65
CA LYS A 63 -13.19 -15.60 -5.06
C LYS A 63 -14.22 -15.99 -4.03
N ASN A 64 -15.45 -16.25 -4.48
CA ASN A 64 -16.49 -16.86 -3.66
C ASN A 64 -16.91 -18.19 -4.30
N GLU A 65 -16.60 -19.28 -3.59
CA GLU A 65 -16.91 -20.64 -4.02
C GLU A 65 -18.39 -21.00 -3.82
N GLU A 66 -19.10 -20.37 -2.87
CA GLU A 66 -20.52 -20.62 -2.60
C GLU A 66 -21.40 -20.26 -3.80
N ILE A 67 -21.09 -19.15 -4.48
CA ILE A 67 -21.85 -18.66 -5.65
C ILE A 67 -21.11 -18.87 -6.99
N VAL A 68 -19.94 -19.53 -6.96
CA VAL A 68 -19.10 -19.80 -8.14
C VAL A 68 -18.78 -18.50 -8.91
N ARG A 69 -18.33 -17.46 -8.19
CA ARG A 69 -17.94 -16.17 -8.78
C ARG A 69 -16.55 -15.75 -8.34
N ASN A 70 -15.85 -15.06 -9.22
CA ASN A 70 -14.58 -14.43 -8.93
C ASN A 70 -14.46 -13.08 -9.65
N VAL A 71 -13.74 -12.15 -9.02
CA VAL A 71 -13.30 -10.92 -9.66
C VAL A 71 -12.25 -11.26 -10.72
N ASN A 72 -12.40 -10.74 -11.93
CA ASN A 72 -11.39 -10.90 -12.97
C ASN A 72 -10.21 -9.91 -12.78
N VAL A 73 -9.07 -10.19 -13.42
CA VAL A 73 -7.83 -9.37 -13.28
C VAL A 73 -8.06 -7.91 -13.63
N SER A 74 -8.83 -7.62 -14.68
CA SER A 74 -9.12 -6.25 -15.10
C SER A 74 -9.91 -5.50 -14.03
N PHE A 75 -10.94 -6.13 -13.49
CA PHE A 75 -11.76 -5.53 -12.45
C PHE A 75 -11.00 -5.39 -11.12
N LEU A 76 -10.13 -6.36 -10.78
CA LEU A 76 -9.22 -6.21 -9.64
C LEU A 76 -8.30 -5.00 -9.81
N ALA A 77 -7.71 -4.80 -10.98
CA ALA A 77 -6.89 -3.62 -11.26
C ALA A 77 -7.68 -2.32 -11.03
N LEU A 78 -8.96 -2.27 -11.44
CA LEU A 78 -9.80 -1.10 -11.20
C LEU A 78 -10.03 -0.83 -9.71
N ILE A 79 -10.30 -1.88 -8.93
CA ILE A 79 -10.48 -1.79 -7.48
C ILE A 79 -9.20 -1.24 -6.83
N LEU A 80 -8.03 -1.75 -7.22
CA LEU A 80 -6.75 -1.31 -6.66
C LEU A 80 -6.40 0.13 -7.07
N GLU A 81 -6.74 0.54 -8.29
CA GLU A 81 -6.59 1.93 -8.72
C GLU A 81 -7.46 2.87 -7.90
N TYR A 82 -8.70 2.48 -7.64
CA TYR A 82 -9.58 3.25 -6.75
C TYR A 82 -8.96 3.40 -5.35
N LEU A 83 -8.40 2.33 -4.78
CA LEU A 83 -7.71 2.40 -3.49
C LEU A 83 -6.47 3.29 -3.53
N ALA A 84 -5.67 3.23 -4.61
CA ALA A 84 -4.49 4.08 -4.76
C ALA A 84 -4.87 5.57 -4.86
N GLU A 85 -5.92 5.90 -5.62
CA GLU A 85 -6.45 7.27 -5.73
C GLU A 85 -6.95 7.80 -4.37
N LYS A 86 -7.62 6.94 -3.59
CA LYS A 86 -8.05 7.27 -2.22
C LYS A 86 -6.95 7.15 -1.17
N GLN A 87 -5.70 6.90 -1.58
CA GLN A 87 -4.52 6.76 -0.72
C GLN A 87 -4.57 5.58 0.28
N TYR A 88 -5.39 4.56 0.03
CA TYR A 88 -5.39 3.30 0.79
C TYR A 88 -4.46 2.25 0.19
N ALA A 89 -3.87 2.50 -0.96
CA ALA A 89 -2.91 1.60 -1.58
C ALA A 89 -1.73 2.35 -2.22
N PHE A 90 -0.65 1.64 -2.46
CA PHE A 90 0.50 2.13 -3.22
C PHE A 90 0.99 1.07 -4.22
N TYR A 91 1.54 1.53 -5.34
CA TYR A 91 2.14 0.67 -6.36
C TYR A 91 3.40 -0.02 -5.83
N LEU A 92 3.29 -1.31 -5.54
CA LEU A 92 4.39 -2.13 -5.03
C LEU A 92 5.21 -2.78 -6.16
N HIS A 93 4.60 -3.11 -7.29
CA HIS A 93 5.32 -3.74 -8.42
C HIS A 93 6.47 -2.91 -9.01
N PRO A 94 6.42 -1.57 -9.21
CA PRO A 94 7.57 -0.84 -9.74
C PRO A 94 8.74 -0.85 -8.74
N ILE A 95 8.43 -0.81 -7.44
CA ILE A 95 9.40 -0.92 -6.37
C ILE A 95 10.06 -2.31 -6.37
N GLN A 96 9.27 -3.38 -6.49
CA GLN A 96 9.80 -4.76 -6.56
C GLN A 96 10.67 -4.99 -7.80
N LEU A 97 10.26 -4.45 -8.96
CA LEU A 97 11.06 -4.50 -10.19
C LEU A 97 12.40 -3.78 -10.01
N PHE A 98 12.39 -2.62 -9.35
CA PHE A 98 13.61 -1.89 -9.01
C PHE A 98 14.51 -2.72 -8.08
N CYS A 99 13.96 -3.26 -7.00
CA CYS A 99 14.71 -4.09 -6.04
C CYS A 99 15.38 -5.29 -6.76
N LYS A 100 14.63 -5.99 -7.62
CA LYS A 100 15.15 -7.10 -8.41
C LYS A 100 16.23 -6.67 -9.41
N LYS A 101 16.02 -5.56 -10.12
CA LYS A 101 16.97 -5.05 -11.12
C LYS A 101 18.32 -4.67 -10.49
N HIS A 102 18.28 -4.10 -9.29
CA HIS A 102 19.47 -3.62 -8.60
C HIS A 102 20.05 -4.64 -7.61
N ASN A 103 19.44 -5.83 -7.51
CA ASN A 103 19.77 -6.86 -6.52
C ASN A 103 19.86 -6.25 -5.11
N VAL A 104 18.77 -5.66 -4.63
CA VAL A 104 18.67 -5.09 -3.27
C VAL A 104 17.38 -5.54 -2.59
N THR A 105 17.36 -5.52 -1.26
CA THR A 105 16.11 -5.69 -0.51
C THR A 105 15.25 -4.41 -0.56
N ILE A 106 14.01 -4.50 -0.07
CA ILE A 106 13.16 -3.30 0.09
C ILE A 106 13.81 -2.26 1.01
N TRP A 107 14.50 -2.72 2.06
CA TRP A 107 15.22 -1.85 3.00
C TRP A 107 16.47 -1.27 2.36
N GLY A 108 17.22 -2.05 1.58
CA GLY A 108 18.37 -1.53 0.84
C GLY A 108 18.00 -0.52 -0.24
N ALA A 109 16.84 -0.70 -0.87
CA ALA A 109 16.33 0.24 -1.85
C ALA A 109 16.03 1.64 -1.26
N LEU A 110 15.83 1.80 0.06
CA LEU A 110 15.70 3.12 0.69
C LEU A 110 16.93 4.01 0.48
N PHE A 111 18.11 3.40 0.33
CA PHE A 111 19.40 4.08 0.30
C PHE A 111 20.01 4.19 -1.11
N LEU A 112 19.39 3.58 -2.12
CA LEU A 112 19.93 3.53 -3.48
C LEU A 112 19.57 4.82 -4.25
N LYS A 113 20.45 5.83 -4.18
CA LYS A 113 20.18 7.19 -4.69
C LYS A 113 19.86 7.21 -6.19
N LYS A 114 18.76 7.88 -6.56
CA LYS A 114 18.44 8.17 -7.97
C LYS A 114 18.83 9.58 -8.41
N ASN A 115 18.71 10.58 -7.53
CA ASN A 115 19.29 11.93 -7.60
C ASN A 115 18.94 12.66 -6.28
N HIS A 116 19.88 13.41 -5.71
CA HIS A 116 19.90 14.09 -4.40
C HIS A 116 18.58 14.34 -3.61
N LYS A 117 18.69 14.11 -2.28
CA LYS A 117 17.74 14.35 -1.16
C LYS A 117 16.45 13.52 -1.19
N GLY A 118 16.48 12.37 -0.51
CA GLY A 118 15.31 11.53 -0.27
C GLY A 118 15.64 10.03 -0.37
N THR A 119 14.64 9.21 -0.11
CA THR A 119 14.67 7.75 -0.23
C THR A 119 13.94 7.31 -1.50
N THR A 120 14.36 6.19 -2.08
CA THR A 120 14.02 5.84 -3.48
C THR A 120 12.61 5.29 -3.65
N LEU A 121 12.02 4.69 -2.61
CA LEU A 121 10.74 3.96 -2.73
C LEU A 121 9.57 4.89 -3.09
N PHE A 122 9.41 5.97 -2.33
CA PHE A 122 8.35 6.96 -2.55
C PHE A 122 8.54 7.68 -3.91
N GLN A 123 9.79 7.95 -4.30
CA GLN A 123 10.10 8.54 -5.60
C GLN A 123 9.70 7.61 -6.75
N ILE A 124 10.02 6.31 -6.68
CA ILE A 124 9.59 5.32 -7.69
C ILE A 124 8.07 5.30 -7.83
N HIS A 125 7.35 5.30 -6.70
CA HIS A 125 5.90 5.34 -6.67
C HIS A 125 5.33 6.61 -7.31
N ASP A 126 5.86 7.78 -6.95
CA ASP A 126 5.41 9.07 -7.47
C ASP A 126 5.70 9.22 -8.98
N GLU A 127 6.90 8.82 -9.44
CA GLU A 127 7.25 8.78 -10.86
C GLU A 127 6.31 7.85 -11.64
N TYR A 128 6.00 6.68 -11.09
CA TYR A 128 5.06 5.74 -11.72
C TYR A 128 3.65 6.33 -11.80
N THR A 129 3.18 6.95 -10.71
CA THR A 129 1.87 7.64 -10.65
C THR A 129 1.79 8.74 -11.71
N LYS A 130 2.83 9.57 -11.82
CA LYS A 130 2.96 10.59 -12.87
C LYS A 130 2.94 9.99 -14.26
N SER A 131 3.60 8.85 -14.48
CA SER A 131 3.62 8.17 -15.78
C SER A 131 2.25 7.63 -16.22
N LEU A 132 1.42 7.22 -15.25
CA LEU A 132 0.04 6.82 -15.51
C LEU A 132 -0.82 8.03 -15.89
N ASN A 133 -0.62 9.16 -15.20
CA ASN A 133 -1.38 10.40 -15.43
C ASN A 133 -0.92 11.19 -16.67
N ALA A 134 0.38 11.15 -17.03
CA ALA A 134 0.95 11.94 -18.13
C ALA A 134 0.43 11.53 -19.52
N LYS A 135 -0.30 10.41 -19.62
CA LYS A 135 -0.96 9.98 -20.86
C LYS A 135 -2.34 10.63 -21.05
N ASP A 136 -2.79 11.47 -20.11
CA ASP A 136 -4.05 12.20 -20.16
C ASP A 136 -3.85 13.69 -20.50
N ASN A 137 -3.95 14.01 -21.80
CA ASN A 137 -3.94 15.40 -22.31
C ASN A 137 -5.34 16.06 -22.29
N LYS A 138 -6.35 15.42 -21.69
CA LYS A 138 -7.72 15.96 -21.61
C LYS A 138 -8.13 16.09 -20.14
N ALA A 139 -8.62 17.26 -19.75
CA ALA A 139 -9.27 17.45 -18.47
C ALA A 139 -10.53 16.58 -18.45
N GLU A 140 -10.47 15.45 -17.75
CA GLU A 140 -11.61 14.55 -17.62
C GLU A 140 -12.49 15.00 -16.46
N THR A 141 -13.79 15.02 -16.71
CA THR A 141 -14.79 15.41 -15.71
C THR A 141 -15.33 14.22 -14.91
N ASP A 142 -15.02 12.97 -15.28
CA ASP A 142 -15.47 11.75 -14.58
C ASP A 142 -14.29 10.96 -14.00
N GLU A 143 -14.26 10.84 -12.66
CA GLU A 143 -13.25 10.08 -11.89
C GLU A 143 -13.16 8.61 -12.35
N ILE A 144 -14.29 7.99 -12.66
CA ILE A 144 -14.35 6.56 -13.02
C ILE A 144 -13.68 6.30 -14.36
N ASP A 145 -13.83 7.21 -15.31
CA ASP A 145 -13.22 7.08 -16.64
C ASP A 145 -11.69 7.21 -16.56
N SER A 146 -11.19 8.11 -15.70
CA SER A 146 -9.75 8.22 -15.40
C SER A 146 -9.21 6.92 -14.79
N LEU A 147 -9.92 6.34 -13.80
CA LEU A 147 -9.55 5.06 -13.18
C LEU A 147 -9.51 3.92 -14.22
N LYS A 148 -10.49 3.84 -15.12
CA LYS A 148 -10.54 2.83 -16.20
C LYS A 148 -9.34 2.93 -17.14
N LYS A 149 -8.83 4.14 -17.42
CA LYS A 149 -7.62 4.30 -18.24
C LYS A 149 -6.36 3.84 -17.52
N LYS A 150 -6.17 4.23 -16.26
CA LYS A 150 -5.03 3.76 -15.46
C LYS A 150 -5.03 2.24 -15.36
N ARG A 151 -6.20 1.64 -15.10
CA ARG A 151 -6.43 0.18 -15.18
C ARG A 151 -5.97 -0.40 -16.52
N ASN A 152 -6.37 0.18 -17.66
CA ASN A 152 -5.99 -0.33 -18.98
C ASN A 152 -4.47 -0.29 -19.23
N LEU A 153 -3.72 0.60 -18.56
CA LEU A 153 -2.26 0.61 -18.59
C LEU A 153 -1.68 -0.48 -17.67
N LEU A 154 -2.26 -0.68 -16.49
CA LEU A 154 -1.79 -1.65 -15.49
C LEU A 154 -1.94 -3.09 -15.95
N VAL A 155 -3.08 -3.44 -16.56
CA VAL A 155 -3.37 -4.81 -17.03
C VAL A 155 -2.40 -5.29 -18.11
N LYS A 156 -1.57 -4.41 -18.68
CA LYS A 156 -0.51 -4.77 -19.65
C LYS A 156 0.68 -5.46 -18.98
N SER A 157 0.76 -5.47 -17.66
CA SER A 157 1.80 -6.13 -16.87
C SER A 157 1.24 -6.78 -15.62
N THR A 158 2.02 -7.67 -14.99
CA THR A 158 1.72 -8.12 -13.62
C THR A 158 1.82 -6.93 -12.66
N PHE A 159 0.71 -6.60 -12.00
CA PHE A 159 0.65 -5.54 -11.00
C PHE A 159 0.53 -6.11 -9.59
N ARG A 160 1.04 -5.35 -8.62
CA ARG A 160 0.94 -5.66 -7.20
C ARG A 160 0.94 -4.35 -6.40
N PHE A 161 0.09 -4.30 -5.39
CA PHE A 161 -0.12 -3.15 -4.53
C PHE A 161 0.12 -3.54 -3.08
N GLY A 162 0.68 -2.61 -2.30
CA GLY A 162 0.57 -2.66 -0.86
C GLY A 162 -0.65 -1.88 -0.41
N VAL A 163 -1.40 -2.40 0.56
CA VAL A 163 -2.68 -1.82 1.02
C VAL A 163 -2.59 -1.44 2.50
N PHE A 164 -3.24 -0.34 2.87
CA PHE A 164 -3.30 0.22 4.21
C PHE A 164 -4.73 0.15 4.77
N PRO A 165 -4.88 0.03 6.11
CA PRO A 165 -6.18 0.08 6.78
C PRO A 165 -6.78 1.50 6.85
N TYR A 166 -5.91 2.51 6.75
CA TYR A 166 -6.26 3.94 6.80
C TYR A 166 -5.56 4.67 5.67
N PRO A 167 -6.02 5.89 5.27
CA PRO A 167 -5.34 6.69 4.27
C PRO A 167 -3.85 6.87 4.58
N LEU A 168 -3.01 6.95 3.55
CA LEU A 168 -1.56 7.07 3.69
C LEU A 168 -1.15 8.24 4.59
N SER A 169 -1.88 9.36 4.59
CA SER A 169 -1.64 10.49 5.51
C SER A 169 -1.79 10.09 6.98
N GLU A 170 -2.87 9.41 7.33
CA GLU A 170 -3.13 8.91 8.69
C GLU A 170 -2.09 7.86 9.08
N MET A 171 -1.80 6.91 8.18
CA MET A 171 -0.75 5.91 8.42
C MET A 171 0.62 6.56 8.65
N THR A 172 0.95 7.60 7.87
CA THR A 172 2.20 8.36 8.01
C THR A 172 2.28 9.04 9.38
N ASN A 173 1.17 9.63 9.83
CA ASN A 173 1.09 10.25 11.15
C ASN A 173 1.23 9.22 12.27
N SER A 174 0.52 8.08 12.19
CA SER A 174 0.62 7.02 13.21
C SER A 174 2.04 6.45 13.32
N VAL A 175 2.72 6.23 12.18
CA VAL A 175 4.12 5.78 12.17
C VAL A 175 5.03 6.82 12.81
N LEU A 176 4.84 8.11 12.49
CA LEU A 176 5.64 9.19 13.07
C LEU A 176 5.42 9.34 14.58
N GLU A 177 4.18 9.28 15.06
CA GLU A 177 3.86 9.34 16.49
C GLU A 177 4.43 8.13 17.25
N CYS A 178 4.41 6.94 16.64
CA CYS A 178 5.08 5.76 17.22
C CYS A 178 6.59 5.99 17.39
N ILE A 179 7.27 6.58 16.40
CA ILE A 179 8.70 6.94 16.49
C ILE A 179 8.92 7.98 17.59
N LYS A 180 8.13 9.06 17.63
CA LYS A 180 8.24 10.12 18.66
C LYS A 180 8.02 9.62 20.08
N SER A 181 7.18 8.59 20.25
CA SER A 181 6.95 8.00 21.56
C SER A 181 8.15 7.20 22.11
N GLN A 182 9.11 6.86 21.25
CA GLN A 182 10.25 5.98 21.60
C GLN A 182 11.62 6.62 21.39
N CYS A 183 11.72 7.68 20.58
CA CYS A 183 12.98 8.29 20.19
C CYS A 183 12.94 9.81 20.40
N THR A 184 14.08 10.40 20.74
CA THR A 184 14.28 11.85 20.64
C THR A 184 15.02 12.20 19.34
N ASN A 185 15.20 13.49 19.06
CA ASN A 185 16.02 13.95 17.92
C ASN A 185 17.53 13.67 18.08
N ARG A 186 17.97 13.20 19.26
CA ARG A 186 19.38 12.85 19.53
C ARG A 186 19.67 11.37 19.35
N ASP A 187 18.64 10.54 19.27
CA ASP A 187 18.78 9.09 19.26
C ASP A 187 18.67 8.54 17.83
N ILE A 188 19.46 7.51 17.54
CA ILE A 188 19.27 6.65 16.37
C ILE A 188 18.80 5.31 16.90
N GLU A 189 17.61 4.89 16.52
CA GLU A 189 17.05 3.61 16.94
C GLU A 189 16.70 2.74 15.73
N THR A 190 16.76 1.43 15.90
CA THR A 190 16.49 0.50 14.79
C THR A 190 14.99 0.40 14.50
N ILE A 191 14.62 0.22 13.22
CA ILE A 191 13.23 -0.02 12.83
C ILE A 191 12.66 -1.25 13.56
N TYR A 192 13.47 -2.30 13.70
CA TYR A 192 13.13 -3.48 14.49
C TYR A 192 12.72 -3.12 15.91
N HIS A 193 13.52 -2.31 16.60
CA HIS A 193 13.23 -1.94 17.98
C HIS A 193 11.94 -1.12 18.11
N ILE A 194 11.70 -0.19 17.19
CA ILE A 194 10.51 0.68 17.26
C ILE A 194 9.22 -0.10 16.94
N PHE A 195 9.20 -0.91 15.88
CA PHE A 195 7.95 -1.47 15.33
C PHE A 195 7.76 -2.97 15.59
N TYR A 196 8.83 -3.71 15.84
CA TYR A 196 8.80 -5.18 15.93
C TYR A 196 9.24 -5.73 17.29
N SER A 197 9.72 -4.87 18.21
CA SER A 197 9.88 -5.26 19.61
C SER A 197 8.50 -5.38 20.27
N LYS A 198 8.31 -6.31 21.21
CA LYS A 198 7.00 -6.52 21.88
C LYS A 198 6.75 -5.43 22.93
N LYS A 199 6.45 -4.21 22.50
CA LYS A 199 6.12 -3.08 23.38
C LYS A 199 4.64 -2.73 23.30
N GLU A 200 4.18 -1.89 24.23
CA GLU A 200 2.79 -1.43 24.23
C GLU A 200 2.53 -0.34 23.17
N CYS A 201 3.50 0.56 22.97
CA CYS A 201 3.41 1.69 22.04
C CYS A 201 3.43 1.32 20.55
N ASN A 202 3.65 0.05 20.20
CA ASN A 202 3.66 -0.43 18.81
C ASN A 202 2.68 -1.59 18.57
N LYS A 203 1.74 -1.84 19.50
CA LYS A 203 0.74 -2.90 19.37
C LYS A 203 -0.05 -2.80 18.06
N ASP A 204 -0.36 -1.59 17.63
CA ASP A 204 -1.11 -1.33 16.39
C ASP A 204 -0.32 -1.68 15.13
N PHE A 205 1.01 -1.79 15.24
CA PHE A 205 1.91 -2.20 14.15
C PHE A 205 2.33 -3.67 14.24
N ASN A 206 1.70 -4.46 15.12
CA ASN A 206 1.98 -5.88 15.21
C ASN A 206 1.67 -6.57 13.87
N LYS A 207 2.65 -7.31 13.32
CA LYS A 207 2.60 -7.91 11.98
C LYS A 207 2.47 -6.91 10.83
N PHE A 208 2.73 -5.62 11.07
CA PHE A 208 2.68 -4.62 10.02
C PHE A 208 3.72 -4.95 8.93
N PRO A 209 3.34 -4.95 7.64
CA PRO A 209 4.20 -5.44 6.58
C PRO A 209 5.43 -4.56 6.39
N GLU A 210 6.57 -5.20 6.18
CA GLU A 210 7.85 -4.49 6.00
C GLU A 210 7.83 -3.55 4.80
N GLU A 211 7.25 -3.96 3.67
CA GLU A 211 7.18 -3.11 2.48
C GLU A 211 6.30 -1.88 2.68
N ASN A 212 5.19 -2.03 3.41
CA ASN A 212 4.31 -0.93 3.78
C ASN A 212 5.03 0.05 4.71
N LEU A 213 5.75 -0.46 5.72
CA LEU A 213 6.52 0.36 6.65
C LEU A 213 7.67 1.09 5.94
N ALA A 214 8.45 0.38 5.13
CA ALA A 214 9.54 0.96 4.35
C ALA A 214 9.02 2.07 3.42
N PHE A 215 7.85 1.87 2.79
CA PHE A 215 7.22 2.90 1.97
C PHE A 215 6.81 4.14 2.77
N ILE A 216 6.21 3.99 3.95
CA ILE A 216 5.84 5.11 4.81
C ILE A 216 7.09 5.86 5.33
N LEU A 217 8.12 5.14 5.79
CA LEU A 217 9.39 5.72 6.21
C LEU A 217 10.05 6.48 5.05
N SER A 218 9.92 5.96 3.83
CA SER A 218 10.41 6.64 2.64
C SER A 218 9.74 8.00 2.46
N LYS A 219 8.41 8.07 2.60
CA LYS A 219 7.64 9.32 2.55
C LYS A 219 8.02 10.29 3.67
N LEU A 220 8.12 9.82 4.92
CA LEU A 220 8.54 10.64 6.06
C LEU A 220 9.92 11.25 5.84
N SER A 221 10.85 10.49 5.26
CA SER A 221 12.20 10.97 4.95
C SER A 221 12.21 12.02 3.83
N VAL A 222 11.42 11.83 2.76
CA VAL A 222 11.25 12.84 1.70
C VAL A 222 10.65 14.14 2.26
N ASN A 223 9.76 14.04 3.24
CA ASN A 223 9.16 15.18 3.93
C ASN A 223 10.07 15.83 4.98
N ASN A 224 11.33 15.39 5.12
CA ASN A 224 12.28 15.86 6.14
C ASN A 224 11.77 15.74 7.58
N GLN A 225 10.95 14.72 7.89
CA GLN A 225 10.46 14.46 9.25
C GLN A 225 11.37 13.47 10.00
N ILE A 226 12.09 12.64 9.23
CA ILE A 226 13.06 11.66 9.76
C ILE A 226 14.28 11.58 8.85
N THR A 227 15.40 11.12 9.41
CA THR A 227 16.56 10.63 8.67
C THR A 227 16.66 9.13 8.83
N LEU A 228 16.93 8.43 7.74
CA LEU A 228 17.23 7.01 7.74
C LEU A 228 18.73 6.79 7.59
N SER A 229 19.27 5.81 8.31
CA SER A 229 20.68 5.42 8.25
C SER A 229 20.82 3.91 8.30
N PHE A 230 21.99 3.41 7.94
CA PHE A 230 22.38 2.02 8.11
C PHE A 230 23.89 1.93 8.31
N ASN A 231 24.38 0.77 8.71
CA ASN A 231 25.81 0.52 8.79
C ASN A 231 26.35 0.10 7.41
N ASP A 232 27.25 0.91 6.82
CA ASP A 232 27.82 0.70 5.48
C ASP A 232 28.56 -0.65 5.31
N SER A 233 28.91 -1.33 6.41
CA SER A 233 29.46 -2.69 6.36
C SER A 233 28.44 -3.76 5.98
N VAL A 234 27.14 -3.46 6.02
CA VAL A 234 26.05 -4.39 5.65
C VAL A 234 25.66 -4.17 4.18
N PRO A 235 25.81 -5.17 3.30
CA PRO A 235 25.40 -5.09 1.91
C PRO A 235 23.90 -4.77 1.72
N LEU A 236 23.56 -3.94 0.73
CA LEU A 236 22.18 -3.51 0.45
C LEU A 236 21.22 -4.67 0.09
N ASP A 237 21.74 -5.78 -0.42
CA ASP A 237 21.01 -7.01 -0.75
C ASP A 237 20.72 -7.89 0.47
N SER A 238 21.30 -7.55 1.62
CA SER A 238 21.09 -8.24 2.91
C SER A 238 20.42 -7.36 3.98
N LEU A 239 20.29 -6.04 3.70
CA LEU A 239 19.68 -5.10 4.64
C LEU A 239 18.26 -5.51 5.01
N ASN A 240 17.98 -5.47 6.30
CA ASN A 240 16.66 -5.74 6.88
C ASN A 240 16.33 -4.74 8.00
N ASN A 241 15.15 -4.86 8.59
CA ASN A 241 14.65 -3.96 9.64
C ASN A 241 15.56 -3.83 10.88
N LYS A 242 16.50 -4.74 11.13
CA LYS A 242 17.46 -4.67 12.25
C LYS A 242 18.68 -3.81 11.93
N ASN A 243 18.93 -3.55 10.66
CA ASN A 243 20.12 -2.83 10.19
C ASN A 243 19.80 -1.38 9.80
N VAL A 244 18.52 -1.04 9.71
CA VAL A 244 18.05 0.31 9.38
C VAL A 244 17.79 1.08 10.67
N GLY A 245 18.49 2.19 10.84
CA GLY A 245 18.28 3.19 11.88
C GLY A 245 17.36 4.31 11.42
N VAL A 246 16.63 4.89 12.35
CA VAL A 246 15.83 6.10 12.15
C VAL A 246 16.15 7.12 13.24
N GLN A 247 16.19 8.39 12.83
CA GLN A 247 16.37 9.55 13.69
C GLN A 247 15.30 10.60 13.36
N LEU A 248 14.73 11.23 14.38
CA LEU A 248 13.80 12.36 14.22
C LEU A 248 14.59 13.63 13.85
N LEU A 249 14.01 14.44 12.95
CA LEU A 249 14.54 15.75 12.56
C LEU A 249 13.84 16.88 13.33
#